data_AF-A0A151RRY5-F1
#
_entry.id   AF-A0A151RRY5-F1
#
_cell.length_a   1.000
_cell.length_b   1.000
_cell.length_c   1.000
_cell.angle_alpha   90.00
_cell.angle_beta   90.00
_cell.angle_gamma   90.00
#
_symmetry.space_group_name_H-M   'P 1'
#
loop_
_entity.id
_entity.type
_entity.pdbx_description
1 polymer ?
#
loop_
_entity_poly.entity_id
_entity_poly.type
_entity_poly.pdbx_seq_one_letter_code
_entity_poly.pdbx_strand_id
1 'polypeptide(L)'
;IGNELCAAGIGARVDSVQYAKDITRLRRIVNLLYPDVSRRPKVLGPGGFYGKEWFESFLLNVGPGVVDGVTHHIYNLGAGVDKDIINKLQDPYYLSQVAETFKSVAQAVKEFTPWAAPWVGEAGGAYNSGSKDVSHTFVNGFWLV
;
A
#
# COMPACT_ATOMS: atom_id res chain seq x y z
N ILE A 1 8.13 -6.45 3.91
CA ILE A 1 8.46 -7.75 3.27
C ILE A 1 7.20 -8.56 3.10
N GLY A 2 7.10 -9.30 2.00
CA GLY A 2 5.86 -9.98 1.65
C GLY A 2 4.86 -9.05 0.96
N ASN A 3 3.80 -9.66 0.44
CA ASN A 3 2.75 -9.02 -0.34
C ASN A 3 1.40 -9.34 0.28
N GLU A 4 0.61 -8.31 0.55
CA GLU A 4 -0.77 -8.38 1.03
C GLU A 4 -0.96 -9.22 2.30
N LEU A 5 0.03 -9.20 3.19
CA LEU A 5 0.00 -9.89 4.49
C LEU A 5 -0.67 -9.06 5.60
N CYS A 6 -0.98 -7.79 5.33
CA CYS A 6 -1.51 -6.83 6.30
C CYS A 6 -3.04 -6.73 6.24
N ALA A 7 -3.65 -6.29 7.35
CA ALA A 7 -5.07 -5.97 7.44
C ALA A 7 -5.98 -7.06 6.85
N ALA A 8 -6.83 -6.70 5.89
CA ALA A 8 -7.76 -7.60 5.21
C ALA A 8 -7.10 -8.54 4.17
N GLY A 9 -5.78 -8.68 4.19
CA GLY A 9 -4.90 -9.36 3.23
C GLY A 9 -5.40 -10.64 2.56
N ILE A 10 -4.79 -10.99 1.43
CA ILE A 10 -5.18 -12.14 0.60
C ILE A 10 -4.47 -13.41 1.07
N GLY A 11 -5.25 -14.37 1.56
CA GLY A 11 -4.73 -15.65 2.04
C GLY A 11 -4.05 -15.53 3.41
N ALA A 12 -2.73 -15.68 3.45
CA ALA A 12 -1.97 -15.62 4.71
C ALA A 12 -1.93 -14.20 5.26
N ARG A 13 -2.09 -14.07 6.58
CA ARG A 13 -2.09 -12.78 7.28
C ARG A 13 -1.13 -12.81 8.45
N VAL A 14 -0.46 -11.69 8.68
CA VAL A 14 0.46 -11.50 9.79
C VAL A 14 -0.07 -10.37 10.66
N ASP A 15 -0.05 -10.61 11.97
CA ASP A 15 -0.39 -9.57 12.94
C ASP A 15 0.55 -8.35 12.79
N SER A 16 0.00 -7.16 13.00
CA SER A 16 0.70 -5.89 12.86
C SER A 16 1.98 -5.78 13.70
N VAL A 17 1.95 -6.30 14.95
CA VAL A 17 3.09 -6.26 15.87
C VAL A 17 4.15 -7.27 15.44
N GLN A 18 3.73 -8.46 14.98
CA GLN A 18 4.66 -9.44 14.44
C GLN A 18 5.34 -8.92 13.17
N TYR A 19 4.58 -8.32 12.25
CA TYR A 19 5.12 -7.73 11.03
C TYR A 19 6.13 -6.62 11.35
N ALA A 20 5.86 -5.78 12.36
CA ALA A 20 6.78 -4.75 12.84
C ALA A 20 8.12 -5.34 13.34
N LYS A 21 8.09 -6.46 14.06
CA LYS A 21 9.30 -7.19 14.48
C LYS A 21 10.08 -7.71 13.27
N ASP A 22 9.39 -8.28 12.30
CA ASP A 22 10.00 -8.90 11.12
C ASP A 22 10.69 -7.85 10.24
N ILE A 23 10.02 -6.72 9.95
CA ILE A 23 10.62 -5.64 9.15
C ILE A 23 11.75 -4.93 9.91
N THR A 24 11.67 -4.84 11.24
CA THR A 24 12.78 -4.35 12.08
C THR A 24 14.00 -5.27 11.96
N ARG A 25 13.78 -6.59 11.93
CA ARG A 25 14.87 -7.55 11.70
C ARG A 25 15.45 -7.39 10.29
N LEU A 26 14.61 -7.19 9.27
CA LEU A 26 15.10 -6.86 7.92
C LEU A 26 15.99 -5.62 7.95
N ARG A 27 15.54 -4.51 8.56
CA ARG A 27 16.34 -3.28 8.65
C ARG A 27 17.72 -3.54 9.26
N ARG A 28 17.79 -4.35 10.33
CA ARG A 28 19.08 -4.72 10.95
C ARG A 28 19.99 -5.46 9.98
N ILE A 29 19.44 -6.39 9.20
CA ILE A 29 20.19 -7.13 8.17
C ILE A 29 20.67 -6.17 7.08
N VAL A 30 19.81 -5.28 6.59
CA VAL A 30 20.18 -4.26 5.58
C VAL A 30 21.30 -3.35 6.10
N ASN A 31 21.21 -2.86 7.34
CA ASN A 31 22.26 -2.02 7.93
C ASN A 31 23.60 -2.76 8.08
N LEU A 32 23.56 -4.06 8.41
CA LEU A 32 24.75 -4.90 8.55
C LEU A 32 25.43 -5.14 7.19
N LEU A 33 24.65 -5.48 6.16
CA LEU A 33 25.16 -5.77 4.82
C LEU A 33 25.59 -4.50 4.06
N TYR A 34 24.97 -3.36 4.36
CA TYR A 34 25.22 -2.07 3.71
C TYR A 34 25.56 -0.99 4.74
N PRO A 35 26.79 -0.99 5.29
CA PRO A 35 27.21 -0.04 6.31
C PRO A 35 27.33 1.40 5.78
N ASP A 36 27.68 1.57 4.51
CA ASP A 36 27.68 2.86 3.81
C ASP A 36 26.24 3.37 3.63
N VAL A 37 25.86 4.40 4.40
CA VAL A 37 24.53 5.00 4.39
C VAL A 37 24.15 5.52 3.00
N SER A 38 25.14 6.01 2.23
CA SER A 38 24.88 6.60 0.90
C SER A 38 24.44 5.58 -0.15
N ARG A 39 24.77 4.30 0.07
CA ARG A 39 24.42 3.17 -0.82
C ARG A 39 23.43 2.20 -0.20
N ARG A 40 22.93 2.50 1.00
CA ARG A 40 22.06 1.59 1.74
C ARG A 40 20.68 1.52 1.08
N PRO A 41 20.18 0.31 0.75
CA PRO A 41 18.84 0.14 0.21
C PRO A 41 17.75 0.64 1.18
N LYS A 42 16.67 1.16 0.58
CA LYS A 42 15.47 1.59 1.30
C LYS A 42 14.66 0.37 1.74
N VAL A 43 14.02 0.44 2.91
CA VAL A 43 13.10 -0.60 3.41
C VAL A 43 11.68 -0.06 3.37
N LEU A 44 10.83 -0.73 2.61
CA LEU A 44 9.43 -0.37 2.38
C LEU A 44 8.49 -1.46 2.91
N GLY A 45 7.29 -1.07 3.32
CA GLY A 45 6.23 -1.97 3.75
C GLY A 45 4.99 -1.21 4.25
N PRO A 46 3.89 -1.89 4.59
CA PRO A 46 3.75 -3.34 4.63
C PRO A 46 3.44 -4.00 3.28
N GLY A 47 3.02 -3.23 2.27
CA GLY A 47 2.71 -3.74 0.92
C GLY A 47 1.41 -4.52 0.91
N GLY A 48 0.27 -3.82 1.05
CA GLY A 48 -1.08 -4.38 0.96
C GLY A 48 -2.16 -3.32 1.14
N PHE A 49 -3.40 -3.73 1.37
CA PHE A 49 -4.52 -2.79 1.49
C PHE A 49 -4.52 -2.06 2.84
N TYR A 50 -4.87 -0.77 2.82
CA TYR A 50 -4.97 0.04 4.03
C TYR A 50 -6.10 -0.48 4.93
N GLY A 51 -5.76 -0.78 6.19
CA GLY A 51 -6.72 -1.01 7.26
C GLY A 51 -6.25 -0.23 8.48
N LYS A 52 -7.06 0.71 8.94
CA LYS A 52 -6.66 1.75 9.89
C LYS A 52 -5.99 1.18 11.13
N GLU A 53 -6.67 0.29 11.84
CA GLU A 53 -6.20 -0.26 13.12
C GLU A 53 -4.90 -1.07 12.94
N TRP A 54 -4.80 -1.81 11.83
CA TRP A 54 -3.60 -2.59 11.53
C TRP A 54 -2.41 -1.67 11.22
N PHE A 55 -2.62 -0.64 10.40
CA PHE A 55 -1.57 0.31 10.01
C PHE A 55 -1.10 1.14 11.20
N GLU A 56 -2.02 1.71 11.97
CA GLU A 56 -1.67 2.48 13.17
C GLU A 56 -0.90 1.60 14.18
N SER A 57 -1.36 0.37 14.43
CA SER A 57 -0.63 -0.57 15.30
C SER A 57 0.76 -0.93 14.74
N PHE A 58 0.86 -1.23 13.44
CA PHE A 58 2.15 -1.53 12.81
C PHE A 58 3.12 -0.35 12.94
N LEU A 59 2.66 0.86 12.60
CA LEU A 59 3.45 2.09 12.62
C LEU A 59 3.87 2.48 14.04
N LEU A 60 3.00 2.28 15.02
CA LEU A 60 3.32 2.47 16.44
C LEU A 60 4.41 1.51 16.94
N ASN A 61 4.47 0.29 16.40
CA ASN A 61 5.40 -0.76 16.84
C ASN A 61 6.72 -0.80 16.05
N VAL A 62 6.84 -0.07 14.94
CA VAL A 62 8.12 0.11 14.24
C VAL A 62 8.89 1.28 14.84
N GLY A 63 10.18 1.06 15.12
CA GLY A 63 11.03 2.12 15.65
C GLY A 63 11.41 3.19 14.61
N PRO A 64 11.94 4.35 15.06
CA PRO A 64 12.51 5.37 14.20
C PRO A 64 13.47 4.84 13.14
N GLY A 65 13.24 5.22 11.88
CA GLY A 65 14.08 4.86 10.73
C GLY A 65 14.01 3.39 10.29
N VAL A 66 13.09 2.57 10.84
CA VAL A 66 12.94 1.19 10.41
C VAL A 66 12.41 1.11 8.98
N VAL A 67 11.36 1.85 8.67
CA VAL A 67 10.80 1.98 7.31
C VAL A 67 11.14 3.36 6.72
N ASP A 68 11.50 3.38 5.44
CA ASP A 68 11.71 4.63 4.69
C ASP A 68 10.44 5.09 3.95
N GLY A 69 9.54 4.16 3.66
CA GLY A 69 8.27 4.44 3.00
C GLY A 69 7.20 3.44 3.41
N VAL A 70 5.98 3.96 3.61
CA VAL A 70 4.81 3.19 4.03
C VAL A 70 3.95 2.93 2.81
N THR A 71 3.94 1.68 2.34
CA THR A 71 3.33 1.30 1.06
C THR A 71 1.96 0.66 1.24
N HIS A 72 0.98 1.10 0.45
CA HIS A 72 -0.34 0.49 0.35
C HIS A 72 -0.75 0.21 -1.11
N HIS A 73 -1.75 -0.65 -1.31
CA HIS A 73 -2.26 -1.07 -2.62
C HIS A 73 -3.59 -0.37 -2.95
N ILE A 74 -3.84 -0.09 -4.24
CA ILE A 74 -5.06 0.55 -4.73
C ILE A 74 -5.68 -0.19 -5.92
N TYR A 75 -6.88 -0.71 -5.68
CA TYR A 75 -7.76 -1.32 -6.70
C TYR A 75 -9.21 -0.88 -6.47
N ASN A 76 -9.46 0.43 -6.58
CA ASN A 76 -10.73 1.04 -6.19
C ASN A 76 -11.90 0.84 -7.17
N LEU A 77 -11.68 0.23 -8.34
CA LEU A 77 -12.76 -0.12 -9.30
C LEU A 77 -13.39 -1.49 -9.02
N GLY A 78 -12.75 -2.34 -8.21
CA GLY A 78 -13.23 -3.67 -7.86
C GLY A 78 -12.64 -4.79 -8.73
N ALA A 79 -13.36 -5.91 -8.86
CA ALA A 79 -12.88 -7.11 -9.55
C ALA A 79 -12.87 -6.93 -11.08
N GLY A 80 -11.83 -7.35 -11.78
CA GLY A 80 -11.76 -7.31 -13.24
C GLY A 80 -12.91 -8.01 -14.00
N VAL A 81 -13.60 -8.96 -13.37
CA VAL A 81 -14.78 -9.64 -13.94
C VAL A 81 -16.06 -8.79 -13.87
N ASP A 82 -16.05 -7.71 -13.10
CA ASP A 82 -17.20 -6.83 -12.95
C ASP A 82 -17.47 -6.06 -14.25
N LYS A 83 -18.66 -6.28 -14.81
CA LYS A 83 -19.11 -5.68 -16.06
C LYS A 83 -19.41 -4.19 -15.90
N ASP A 84 -19.58 -3.72 -14.67
CA ASP A 84 -19.92 -2.34 -14.35
C ASP A 84 -18.69 -1.43 -14.20
N ILE A 85 -17.46 -1.98 -14.34
CA ILE A 85 -16.22 -1.19 -14.25
C ILE A 85 -16.25 0.02 -15.18
N ILE A 86 -16.78 -0.13 -16.40
CA ILE A 86 -16.85 0.98 -17.36
C ILE A 86 -17.71 2.15 -16.86
N ASN A 87 -18.77 1.88 -16.09
CA ASN A 87 -19.64 2.91 -15.54
C ASN A 87 -18.99 3.56 -14.31
N LYS A 88 -18.43 2.74 -13.41
CA LYS A 88 -17.67 3.21 -12.24
C LYS A 88 -16.51 4.13 -12.61
N LEU A 89 -15.79 3.77 -13.67
CA LEU A 89 -14.65 4.53 -14.15
C LEU A 89 -15.06 5.87 -14.79
N GLN A 90 -16.28 5.99 -15.31
CA GLN A 90 -16.80 7.25 -15.87
C GLN A 90 -17.50 8.12 -14.81
N ASP A 91 -17.68 7.63 -13.59
CA ASP A 91 -18.28 8.36 -12.49
C ASP A 91 -17.21 9.09 -11.66
N PRO A 92 -17.12 10.44 -11.75
CA PRO A 92 -16.13 11.19 -10.98
C PRO A 92 -16.37 11.12 -9.47
N TYR A 93 -17.62 10.92 -9.02
CA TYR A 93 -17.90 10.73 -7.60
C TYR A 93 -17.35 9.40 -7.12
N TYR A 94 -17.51 8.34 -7.92
CA TYR A 94 -16.91 7.04 -7.61
C TYR A 94 -15.39 7.12 -7.55
N LEU A 95 -14.75 7.72 -8.56
CA LEU A 95 -13.29 7.89 -8.58
C LEU A 95 -12.77 8.70 -7.39
N SER A 96 -13.50 9.74 -6.96
CA SER A 96 -13.07 10.61 -5.86
C SER A 96 -13.01 9.93 -4.48
N GLN A 97 -13.69 8.79 -4.30
CA GLN A 97 -13.76 8.11 -3.00
C GLN A 97 -12.38 7.64 -2.50
N VAL A 98 -11.45 7.32 -3.40
CA VAL A 98 -10.10 6.86 -3.04
C VAL A 98 -9.29 7.94 -2.31
N ALA A 99 -9.65 9.22 -2.45
CA ALA A 99 -8.99 10.33 -1.78
C ALA A 99 -9.00 10.19 -0.25
N GLU A 100 -10.05 9.61 0.33
CA GLU A 100 -10.12 9.39 1.78
C GLU A 100 -9.11 8.33 2.26
N THR A 101 -8.84 7.29 1.44
CA THR A 101 -7.78 6.33 1.72
C THR A 101 -6.41 7.00 1.71
N PHE A 102 -6.12 7.83 0.70
CA PHE A 102 -4.85 8.57 0.63
C PHE A 102 -4.65 9.50 1.82
N LYS A 103 -5.70 10.24 2.19
CA LYS A 103 -5.69 11.12 3.34
C LYS A 103 -5.43 10.34 4.64
N SER A 104 -6.11 9.20 4.81
CA SER A 104 -5.96 8.35 5.99
C SER A 104 -4.55 7.78 6.12
N VAL A 105 -3.97 7.27 5.04
CA VAL A 105 -2.59 6.76 5.03
C VAL A 105 -1.62 7.91 5.34
N ALA A 106 -1.77 9.07 4.69
CA ALA A 106 -0.92 10.23 4.94
C ALA A 106 -0.98 10.71 6.39
N GLN A 107 -2.18 10.69 7.00
CA GLN A 107 -2.36 11.04 8.41
C GLN A 107 -1.66 10.03 9.33
N ALA A 108 -1.88 8.72 9.13
CA ALA A 108 -1.23 7.69 9.94
C ALA A 108 0.30 7.76 9.85
N VAL A 109 0.86 7.97 8.65
CA VAL A 109 2.30 8.15 8.47
C VAL A 109 2.81 9.40 9.19
N LYS A 110 2.10 10.52 9.08
CA LYS A 110 2.47 11.78 9.75
C LYS A 110 2.48 11.63 11.27
N GLU A 111 1.54 10.88 11.83
CA GLU A 111 1.38 10.73 13.27
C GLU A 111 2.37 9.73 13.87
N PHE A 112 2.53 8.56 13.27
CA PHE A 112 3.26 7.44 13.87
C PHE A 112 4.68 7.25 13.30
N THR A 113 4.95 7.68 12.06
CA THR A 113 6.27 7.52 11.41
C THR A 113 6.67 8.73 10.57
N PRO A 114 6.84 9.93 11.16
CA PRO A 114 7.03 11.19 10.42
C PRO A 114 8.33 11.27 9.59
N TRP A 115 9.25 10.32 9.74
CA TRP A 115 10.47 10.19 8.93
C TRP A 115 10.27 9.41 7.63
N ALA A 116 9.12 8.76 7.44
CA ALA A 116 8.77 8.01 6.24
C ALA A 116 7.74 8.77 5.39
N ALA A 117 7.57 8.34 4.14
CA ALA A 117 6.56 8.90 3.23
C ALA A 117 5.48 7.86 2.87
N PRO A 118 4.20 8.27 2.70
CA PRO A 118 3.12 7.39 2.25
C PRO A 118 3.22 7.14 0.74
N TRP A 119 3.33 5.88 0.32
CA TRP A 119 3.51 5.48 -1.07
C TRP A 119 2.38 4.54 -1.51
N VAL A 120 1.97 4.64 -2.77
CA VAL A 120 1.20 3.58 -3.44
C VAL A 120 2.22 2.59 -4.01
N GLY A 121 2.27 1.39 -3.43
CA GLY A 121 3.25 0.36 -3.80
C GLY A 121 2.79 -0.53 -4.96
N GLU A 122 1.48 -0.65 -5.15
CA GLU A 122 0.83 -1.43 -6.20
C GLU A 122 -0.52 -0.80 -6.54
N ALA A 123 -0.87 -0.66 -7.81
CA ALA A 123 -2.17 -0.16 -8.24
C ALA A 123 -2.53 -0.64 -9.64
N GLY A 124 -3.83 -0.75 -9.93
CA GLY A 124 -4.30 -1.13 -11.26
C GLY A 124 -5.77 -0.86 -11.56
N GLY A 125 -6.46 -0.08 -10.72
CA GLY A 125 -7.88 0.22 -10.85
C GLY A 125 -8.75 -0.98 -10.49
N ALA A 126 -8.72 -2.03 -11.32
CA ALA A 126 -9.41 -3.28 -11.08
C ALA A 126 -8.44 -4.43 -10.75
N TYR A 127 -8.71 -5.18 -9.68
CA TYR A 127 -7.90 -6.33 -9.27
C TYR A 127 -8.19 -7.58 -10.14
N ASN A 128 -7.47 -8.67 -9.91
CA ASN A 128 -7.52 -9.90 -10.73
C ASN A 128 -7.11 -9.68 -12.20
N SER A 129 -6.00 -8.97 -12.41
CA SER A 129 -5.43 -8.65 -13.74
C SER A 129 -6.25 -7.66 -14.58
N GLY A 130 -7.12 -6.87 -13.94
CA GLY A 130 -7.92 -5.87 -14.62
C GLY A 130 -9.11 -6.44 -15.39
N SER A 131 -9.90 -5.55 -15.97
CA SER A 131 -11.05 -5.91 -16.80
C SER A 131 -10.62 -6.20 -18.24
N LYS A 132 -11.06 -7.36 -18.73
CA LYS A 132 -10.80 -7.82 -20.11
C LYS A 132 -11.37 -6.88 -21.18
N ASP A 133 -12.31 -6.00 -20.83
CA ASP A 133 -12.98 -5.09 -21.76
C ASP A 133 -12.62 -3.62 -21.51
N VAL A 134 -12.00 -3.30 -20.36
CA VAL A 134 -11.75 -1.90 -19.93
C VAL A 134 -10.26 -1.61 -19.75
N SER A 135 -9.54 -2.41 -18.95
CA SER A 135 -8.23 -2.02 -18.37
C SER A 135 -7.10 -1.85 -19.38
N HIS A 136 -7.26 -2.38 -20.59
CA HIS A 136 -6.28 -2.30 -21.68
C HIS A 136 -6.71 -1.33 -22.80
N THR A 137 -7.73 -0.50 -22.55
CA THR A 137 -8.29 0.44 -23.53
C THR A 137 -8.07 1.90 -23.11
N PHE A 138 -8.32 2.84 -24.02
CA PHE A 138 -8.18 4.28 -23.77
C PHE A 138 -8.98 4.76 -22.55
N VAL A 139 -10.15 4.18 -22.31
CA VAL A 139 -11.03 4.59 -21.21
C VAL A 139 -10.34 4.38 -19.85
N ASN A 140 -9.44 3.39 -19.71
CA ASN A 140 -8.70 3.18 -18.46
C ASN A 140 -7.86 4.41 -18.04
N GLY A 141 -7.55 5.30 -18.99
CA GLY A 141 -6.86 6.56 -18.72
C GLY A 141 -7.57 7.46 -17.72
N PHE A 142 -8.92 7.45 -17.64
CA PHE A 142 -9.66 8.27 -16.66
C PHE A 142 -9.41 7.85 -15.21
N TRP A 143 -8.99 6.61 -14.96
CA TRP A 143 -8.59 6.17 -13.62
C TRP A 143 -7.14 6.53 -13.29
N LEU A 144 -6.27 6.57 -14.31
CA LEU A 144 -4.83 6.82 -14.13
C LEU A 144 -4.51 8.30 -13.87
N VAL A 145 -5.32 9.21 -14.40
CA VAL A 145 -5.14 10.68 -14.29
C VAL A 145 -5.95 11.27 -13.14
#